data_AF-A0ABD1D4G7-F1
#
_entry.id   AF-A0ABD1D4G7-F1
#
_cell.length_a   1.000
_cell.length_b   1.000
_cell.length_c   1.000
_cell.angle_alpha   90.00
_cell.angle_beta   90.00
_cell.angle_gamma   90.00
#
_symmetry.space_group_name_H-M   'P 1'
#
loop_
_entity.id
_entity.type
_entity.pdbx_description
1 polymer ?
#
loop_
_entity_poly.entity_id
_entity_poly.type
_entity_poly.pdbx_seq_one_letter_code
_entity_poly.pdbx_strand_id
1 'polypeptide(L)'
;MKLVVTLLICLAAGACSAEYSKQRVEEVLKVAKQCKLELSLPEEDNVVERALTRNDMRYMHCFYSKFNMLDANDNIVVDKVVDFMVEQYAEKVIRPVVTRCAKQGDPSVYERLWKFYQCISTDKSW
;
A
#
# COMPACT_ATOMS: atom_id res chain seq x y z
N MET A 1 -16.35 -39.75 -19.66
CA MET A 1 -15.92 -38.88 -18.54
C MET A 1 -15.99 -37.42 -18.99
N LYS A 2 -17.18 -36.82 -18.87
CA LYS A 2 -17.48 -35.44 -19.31
C LYS A 2 -17.60 -34.47 -18.13
N LEU A 3 -16.98 -34.81 -16.99
CA LEU A 3 -17.22 -34.14 -15.69
C LEU A 3 -16.05 -33.28 -15.18
N VAL A 4 -14.88 -33.29 -15.83
CA VAL A 4 -13.71 -32.51 -15.38
C VAL A 4 -13.62 -31.14 -16.05
N VAL A 5 -14.22 -30.98 -17.23
CA VAL A 5 -14.18 -29.72 -18.00
C VAL A 5 -15.17 -28.67 -17.47
N THR A 6 -16.20 -29.09 -16.71
CA THR A 6 -17.23 -28.19 -16.19
C THR A 6 -16.84 -27.49 -14.88
N LEU A 7 -15.81 -27.96 -14.16
CA LEU A 7 -15.34 -27.29 -12.93
C LEU A 7 -14.40 -26.10 -13.20
N LEU A 8 -13.93 -25.95 -14.45
CA LEU A 8 -13.04 -24.86 -14.88
C LEU A 8 -13.79 -23.55 -15.21
N ILE A 9 -15.13 -23.53 -15.14
CA ILE A 9 -15.94 -22.38 -15.57
C ILE A 9 -16.71 -21.72 -14.40
N CYS A 10 -16.81 -22.36 -13.23
CA CYS A 10 -17.60 -21.84 -12.10
C CYS A 10 -16.83 -20.98 -11.08
N LEU A 11 -15.53 -20.71 -11.26
CA LEU A 11 -14.78 -19.78 -10.39
C LEU A 11 -14.47 -18.43 -11.05
N ALA A 12 -15.03 -18.18 -12.24
CA ALA A 12 -14.91 -16.90 -12.94
C ALA A 12 -15.81 -15.77 -12.37
N ALA A 13 -16.44 -15.97 -11.20
CA ALA A 13 -17.37 -15.01 -10.61
C ALA A 13 -16.97 -14.48 -9.21
N GLY A 14 -15.73 -14.72 -8.76
CA GLY A 14 -15.31 -14.35 -7.39
C GLY A 14 -13.96 -13.68 -7.24
N ALA A 15 -13.17 -13.53 -8.31
CA ALA A 15 -11.91 -12.81 -8.26
C ALA A 15 -12.07 -11.50 -9.05
N CYS A 16 -12.47 -10.43 -8.37
CA CYS A 16 -11.96 -9.12 -8.74
C CYS A 16 -10.44 -9.16 -8.51
N SER A 17 -9.69 -9.79 -9.39
CA SER A 17 -8.28 -9.46 -9.54
C SER A 17 -8.29 -8.07 -10.13
N ALA A 18 -8.45 -7.07 -9.28
CA ALA A 18 -8.20 -5.70 -9.64
C ALA A 18 -6.76 -5.70 -10.14
N GLU A 19 -6.59 -5.56 -11.45
CA GLU A 19 -5.28 -5.44 -12.05
C GLU A 19 -4.97 -3.94 -11.97
N TYR A 20 -3.87 -3.56 -11.31
CA TYR A 20 -3.43 -2.17 -11.33
C TYR A 20 -3.30 -1.71 -12.78
N SER A 21 -3.64 -0.44 -13.05
CA SER A 21 -3.36 0.11 -14.37
C SER A 21 -1.85 0.02 -14.66
N LYS A 22 -1.46 -0.32 -15.89
CA LYS A 22 -0.04 -0.38 -16.29
C LYS A 22 0.70 0.90 -15.91
N GLN A 23 0.03 2.04 -16.08
CA GLN A 23 0.54 3.35 -15.70
C GLN A 23 0.81 3.46 -14.19
N ARG A 24 -0.09 2.98 -13.32
CA ARG A 24 0.14 2.98 -11.86
C ARG A 24 1.28 2.06 -11.47
N VAL A 25 1.41 0.89 -12.10
CA VAL A 25 2.53 -0.02 -11.86
C VAL A 25 3.86 0.65 -12.21
N GLU A 26 3.95 1.28 -13.38
CA GLU A 26 5.15 1.99 -13.82
C GLU A 26 5.51 3.14 -12.87
N GLU A 27 4.52 3.91 -12.42
CA GLU A 27 4.72 5.00 -11.46
C GLU A 27 5.22 4.48 -10.10
N VAL A 28 4.60 3.43 -9.57
CA VAL A 28 5.03 2.78 -8.31
C VAL A 28 6.45 2.26 -8.42
N LEU A 29 6.81 1.60 -9.51
CA LEU A 29 8.18 1.10 -9.74
C LEU A 29 9.19 2.24 -9.87
N LYS A 30 8.83 3.33 -10.55
CA LYS A 30 9.68 4.52 -10.66
C LYS A 30 9.93 5.15 -9.29
N VAL A 31 8.89 5.39 -8.50
CA VAL A 31 9.01 5.94 -7.14
C VAL A 31 9.80 5.00 -6.24
N ALA A 32 9.55 3.69 -6.30
CA ALA A 32 10.30 2.69 -5.55
C ALA A 32 11.80 2.75 -5.84
N LYS A 33 12.20 2.89 -7.12
CA LYS A 33 13.60 3.06 -7.52
C LYS A 33 14.19 4.38 -7.03
N GLN A 34 13.44 5.48 -7.13
CA GLN A 34 13.88 6.79 -6.63
C GLN A 34 14.17 6.74 -5.13
N CYS A 35 13.30 6.11 -4.33
CA CYS A 35 13.52 5.99 -2.89
C CYS A 35 14.72 5.12 -2.52
N LYS A 36 15.02 4.07 -3.31
CA LYS A 36 16.27 3.32 -3.14
C LYS A 36 17.49 4.21 -3.37
N LEU A 37 17.48 4.99 -4.46
CA LEU A 37 18.59 5.88 -4.80
C LEU A 37 18.80 6.98 -3.74
N GLU A 38 17.73 7.66 -3.30
CA GLU A 38 17.80 8.74 -2.31
C GLU A 38 18.30 8.25 -0.94
N LEU A 39 18.01 7.00 -0.59
CA LEU A 39 18.45 6.38 0.66
C LEU A 39 19.77 5.61 0.53
N SER A 40 20.42 5.68 -0.64
CA SER A 40 21.65 4.94 -0.95
C SER A 40 21.53 3.43 -0.68
N LEU A 41 20.36 2.86 -0.99
CA LEU A 41 20.08 1.43 -0.84
C LEU A 41 20.51 0.67 -2.10
N PRO A 42 21.04 -0.56 -1.98
CA PRO A 42 21.41 -1.37 -3.14
C PRO A 42 20.20 -1.68 -4.05
N GLU A 43 20.42 -1.78 -5.36
CA GLU A 43 19.32 -2.01 -6.32
C GLU A 43 18.66 -3.39 -6.10
N GLU A 44 19.46 -4.41 -5.85
CA GLU A 44 19.04 -5.78 -5.54
C GLU A 44 18.52 -5.97 -4.10
N ASP A 45 18.50 -4.90 -3.31
CA ASP A 45 18.07 -4.95 -1.92
C ASP A 45 16.55 -5.15 -1.78
N ASN A 46 16.14 -6.06 -0.90
CA ASN A 46 14.74 -6.32 -0.59
C ASN A 46 14.21 -5.39 0.52
N VAL A 47 14.38 -4.08 0.31
CA VAL A 47 13.96 -3.04 1.26
C VAL A 47 12.45 -3.04 1.51
N VAL A 48 11.65 -3.46 0.52
CA VAL A 48 10.19 -3.53 0.66
C VAL A 48 9.82 -4.54 1.74
N GLU A 49 10.36 -5.76 1.70
CA GLU A 49 10.09 -6.78 2.72
C GLU A 49 10.55 -6.34 4.11
N ARG A 50 11.71 -5.69 4.19
CA ARG A 50 12.18 -5.10 5.45
C ARG A 50 11.22 -4.05 5.97
N ALA A 51 10.78 -3.13 5.12
CA ALA A 51 9.83 -2.07 5.49
C ALA A 51 8.52 -2.64 6.04
N LEU A 52 8.01 -3.72 5.43
CA LEU A 52 6.81 -4.43 5.88
C LEU A 52 7.01 -5.19 7.20
N THR A 53 8.25 -5.38 7.64
CA THR A 53 8.63 -5.96 8.94
C THR A 53 9.19 -4.92 9.91
N ARG A 54 8.89 -3.62 9.68
CA ARG A 54 9.36 -2.44 10.44
C ARG A 54 10.82 -2.05 10.20
N ASN A 55 11.60 -2.89 9.53
CA ASN A 55 13.00 -2.62 9.24
C ASN A 55 13.09 -1.61 8.08
N ASP A 56 13.78 -0.47 8.24
CA ASP A 56 13.87 0.58 7.22
C ASP A 56 12.58 1.35 6.89
N MET A 57 11.85 1.82 7.91
CA MET A 57 10.71 2.74 7.74
C MET A 57 11.02 4.05 7.00
N ARG A 58 12.32 4.39 6.83
CA ARG A 58 12.79 5.47 5.95
C ARG A 58 12.34 5.26 4.50
N TYR A 59 12.30 4.01 4.03
CA TYR A 59 11.83 3.67 2.70
C TYR A 59 10.33 3.94 2.55
N MET A 60 9.52 3.53 3.54
CA MET A 60 8.08 3.83 3.56
C MET A 60 7.81 5.32 3.63
N HIS A 61 8.58 6.05 4.44
CA HIS A 61 8.49 7.50 4.54
C HIS A 61 8.77 8.19 3.20
N CYS A 62 9.85 7.81 2.51
CA CYS A 62 10.14 8.31 1.17
C CYS A 62 8.99 7.98 0.21
N PHE A 63 8.53 6.72 0.17
CA PHE A 63 7.49 6.29 -0.75
C PHE A 63 6.20 7.10 -0.55
N TYR A 64 5.72 7.21 0.69
CA TYR A 64 4.53 7.98 1.03
C TYR A 64 4.69 9.47 0.70
N SER A 65 5.87 10.03 0.95
CA SER A 65 6.17 11.43 0.62
C SER A 65 6.08 11.69 -0.89
N LYS A 66 6.63 10.81 -1.74
CA LYS A 66 6.60 10.98 -3.21
C LYS A 66 5.19 10.92 -3.80
N PHE A 67 4.29 10.17 -3.16
CA PHE A 67 2.87 10.15 -3.53
C PHE A 67 2.03 11.23 -2.83
N ASN A 68 2.67 12.17 -2.11
CA ASN A 68 1.99 13.23 -1.34
C ASN A 68 0.99 12.68 -0.31
N MET A 69 1.25 11.47 0.21
CA MET A 69 0.44 10.84 1.25
C MET A 69 0.77 11.36 2.64
N LEU A 70 1.79 12.21 2.76
CA LEU A 70 2.18 12.90 3.99
C LEU A 70 2.04 14.41 3.79
N ASP A 71 1.52 15.11 4.80
CA ASP A 71 1.50 16.56 4.84
C ASP A 71 2.87 17.13 5.27
N ALA A 72 2.97 18.46 5.37
CA ALA A 72 4.21 19.14 5.76
C ALA A 72 4.71 18.79 7.18
N ASN A 73 3.87 18.19 8.01
CA ASN A 73 4.18 17.73 9.37
C ASN A 73 4.31 16.19 9.45
N ASP A 74 4.42 15.53 8.30
CA ASP A 74 4.48 14.07 8.20
C ASP A 74 3.23 13.35 8.76
N ASN A 75 2.06 13.99 8.70
CA ASN A 75 0.79 13.32 9.00
C ASN A 75 0.21 12.69 7.74
N ILE A 76 -0.46 11.55 7.92
CA ILE A 76 -1.06 10.82 6.81
C ILE A 76 -2.26 11.59 6.26
N VAL A 77 -2.20 11.92 4.97
CA VAL A 77 -3.28 12.54 4.21
C VAL A 77 -4.23 11.46 3.73
N VAL A 78 -5.33 11.25 4.47
CA VAL A 78 -6.31 10.18 4.24
C VAL A 78 -6.77 10.12 2.78
N ASP A 79 -7.14 11.26 2.19
CA ASP A 79 -7.65 11.29 0.81
C ASP A 79 -6.63 10.77 -0.20
N LYS A 80 -5.35 11.09 -0.03
CA LYS A 80 -4.28 10.64 -0.94
C LYS A 80 -4.01 9.15 -0.83
N VAL A 81 -4.11 8.59 0.37
CA VAL A 81 -4.02 7.14 0.54
C VAL A 81 -5.25 6.44 -0.03
N VAL A 82 -6.44 6.99 0.18
CA VAL A 82 -7.68 6.44 -0.39
C VAL A 82 -7.61 6.46 -1.92
N ASP A 83 -7.26 7.59 -2.54
CA ASP A 83 -7.09 7.72 -4.00
C ASP A 83 -6.10 6.69 -4.58
N PHE A 84 -5.07 6.35 -3.80
CA PHE A 84 -4.11 5.32 -4.17
C PHE A 84 -4.70 3.91 -4.11
N MET A 85 -5.52 3.62 -3.10
CA MET A 85 -6.08 2.28 -2.87
C MET A 85 -7.36 2.01 -3.66
N VAL A 86 -8.10 3.03 -4.08
CA VAL A 86 -9.38 2.86 -4.81
C VAL A 86 -9.25 2.31 -6.23
N GLU A 87 -8.03 2.23 -6.77
CA GLU A 87 -7.80 1.44 -8.00
C GLU A 87 -8.04 -0.05 -7.79
N GLN A 88 -8.03 -0.53 -6.55
CA GLN A 88 -8.11 -1.95 -6.22
C GLN A 88 -9.28 -2.30 -5.31
N TYR A 89 -9.67 -1.36 -4.45
CA TYR A 89 -10.67 -1.56 -3.43
C TYR A 89 -11.82 -0.57 -3.62
N ALA A 90 -13.04 -0.98 -3.29
CA ALA A 90 -14.17 -0.05 -3.30
C ALA A 90 -13.94 1.05 -2.25
N GLU A 91 -14.11 2.32 -2.63
CA GLU A 91 -13.87 3.46 -1.73
C GLU A 91 -14.64 3.36 -0.41
N LYS A 92 -15.92 2.94 -0.49
CA LYS A 92 -16.79 2.72 0.69
C LYS A 92 -16.23 1.72 1.70
N VAL A 93 -15.34 0.83 1.25
CA VAL A 93 -14.68 -0.19 2.06
C VAL A 93 -13.39 0.37 2.65
N ILE A 94 -12.54 0.98 1.83
CA ILE A 94 -11.20 1.37 2.28
C ILE A 94 -11.17 2.70 3.04
N ARG A 95 -12.02 3.66 2.71
CA ARG A 95 -12.04 4.99 3.34
C ARG A 95 -12.26 4.93 4.86
N PRO A 96 -13.23 4.16 5.39
CA PRO A 96 -13.41 4.02 6.84
C PRO A 96 -12.18 3.42 7.54
N VAL A 97 -11.52 2.44 6.92
CA VAL A 97 -10.31 1.79 7.46
C VAL A 97 -9.16 2.79 7.51
N VAL A 98 -8.84 3.44 6.38
CA VAL A 98 -7.75 4.43 6.30
C VAL A 98 -8.01 5.60 7.25
N THR A 99 -9.24 6.12 7.32
CA THR A 99 -9.60 7.23 8.22
C THR A 99 -9.38 6.88 9.69
N ARG A 100 -9.71 5.65 10.09
CA ARG A 100 -9.48 5.17 11.46
C ARG A 100 -7.99 4.97 11.71
N CYS A 101 -7.29 4.32 10.80
CA CYS A 101 -5.89 3.98 10.95
C CYS A 101 -4.95 5.19 10.87
N ALA A 102 -5.30 6.25 10.14
CA ALA A 102 -4.47 7.44 10.00
C ALA A 102 -4.34 8.27 11.30
N LYS A 103 -5.21 8.05 12.29
CA LYS A 103 -5.20 8.75 13.59
C LYS A 103 -4.11 8.22 14.52
N GLN A 104 -2.86 8.35 14.11
CA GLN A 104 -1.69 7.92 14.90
C GLN A 104 -1.08 9.12 15.63
N GLY A 105 -1.22 9.16 16.96
CA GLY A 105 -0.71 10.22 17.82
C GLY A 105 0.73 10.02 18.29
N ASP A 106 1.63 9.58 17.41
CA ASP A 106 3.05 9.35 17.76
C ASP A 106 3.94 10.51 17.28
N PRO A 107 4.91 11.02 18.06
CA PRO A 107 5.82 12.06 17.61
C PRO A 107 6.77 11.61 16.47
N SER A 108 7.13 10.33 16.42
CA SER A 108 7.98 9.78 15.37
C SER A 108 7.16 9.45 14.12
N VAL A 109 7.49 10.07 12.98
CA VAL A 109 6.87 9.74 11.69
C VAL A 109 7.01 8.26 11.36
N TYR A 110 8.16 7.65 11.64
CA TYR A 110 8.39 6.24 11.36
C TYR A 110 7.49 5.33 12.19
N GLU A 111 7.23 5.71 13.44
CA GLU A 111 6.32 4.97 14.31
C GLU A 111 4.85 5.19 13.91
N ARG A 112 4.47 6.40 13.50
CA ARG A 112 3.14 6.65 12.90
C ARG A 112 2.90 5.79 11.67
N LEU A 113 3.85 5.75 10.74
CA LEU A 113 3.76 4.94 9.53
C LEU A 113 3.69 3.44 9.83
N TRP A 114 4.46 2.97 10.81
CA TRP A 114 4.43 1.57 11.22
C TRP A 114 3.08 1.20 11.84
N LYS A 115 2.57 2.00 12.79
CA LYS A 115 1.25 1.79 13.40
C LYS A 115 0.12 1.88 12.38
N PHE A 116 0.23 2.78 11.42
CA PHE A 116 -0.71 2.89 10.31
C PHE A 116 -0.74 1.60 9.47
N TYR A 117 0.43 1.12 9.05
CA TYR A 117 0.56 -0.12 8.30
C TYR A 117 0.01 -1.32 9.08
N GLN A 118 0.37 -1.46 10.37
CA GLN A 118 -0.18 -2.51 11.23
C GLN A 118 -1.69 -2.44 11.34
N CYS A 119 -2.26 -1.24 11.51
CA CYS A 119 -3.69 -1.06 11.58
C CYS A 119 -4.38 -1.53 10.29
N ILE A 120 -3.90 -1.12 9.10
CA ILE A 120 -4.51 -1.54 7.82
C ILE A 120 -4.35 -3.05 7.59
N SER A 121 -3.15 -3.60 7.81
CA SER A 121 -2.82 -5.00 7.52
C SER A 121 -3.52 -6.01 8.44
N THR A 122 -3.83 -5.61 9.68
CA THR A 122 -4.56 -6.47 10.63
C THR A 122 -6.07 -6.31 10.53
N ASP A 123 -6.53 -5.26 9.85
CA ASP A 123 -7.94 -5.02 9.61
C ASP A 123 -8.48 -5.99 8.56
N LYS A 124 -9.46 -6.80 8.95
CA LYS A 124 -10.14 -7.74 8.04
C LYS A 124 -11.46 -7.21 7.51
N SER A 125 -11.77 -5.93 7.74
CA SER A 125 -13.03 -5.30 7.33
C SER A 125 -13.01 -4.75 5.90
N TRP A 126 -11.90 -4.93 5.17
CA TRP A 126 -11.76 -4.57 3.76
C TRP A 126 -11.57 -5.76 2.83
#